data_AF-A0A967GWF1-F1
#
_entry.id   AF-A0A967GWF1-F1
#
_cell.length_a   1.000
_cell.length_b   1.000
_cell.length_c   1.000
_cell.angle_alpha   90.00
_cell.angle_beta   90.00
_cell.angle_gamma   90.00
#
_symmetry.space_group_name_H-M   'P 1'
#
loop_
_entity.id
_entity.type
_entity.pdbx_description
1 polymer ?
#
loop_
_entity_poly.entity_id
_entity_poly.type
_entity_poly.pdbx_seq_one_letter_code
_entity_poly.pdbx_strand_id
1 'polypeptide(L)'
;AAPVGALLVAALVVLLVSISFIDAEHMLIPVTFCYAGMVIGVGGAVIDPSLVTLGGTHPGIAWWEGGLEALIGLVAGWGGLAVVVILGKIFLGEKRLTFDHAEEWFLCEPESEEEELSFVIGEDRIGWSDLFYRKNDRIEIAGHGILLDGNRTRATEIMIYRDHVRIGSERHHLEKMKSLSGKADKVVIPREAMGAGDPPMLGMIGAFLGWKGVLFGLFASCLYALVAAILGRIGFGREMPFGPFLALGGLTWVFGGWMMWEWYFETLAGFGPQEPALPENR
;
A
#
# COMPACT_ATOMS: atom_id res chain seq x y z
N ALA A 1 24.81 11.94 17.23
CA ALA A 1 23.77 12.25 16.22
C ALA A 1 23.45 13.74 16.29
N ALA A 2 23.27 14.41 15.16
CA ALA A 2 22.72 15.76 15.15
C ALA A 2 21.31 15.69 15.79
N PRO A 3 20.93 16.64 16.66
CA PRO A 3 19.64 16.61 17.35
C PRO A 3 18.45 16.64 16.37
N VAL A 4 18.66 17.19 15.16
CA VAL A 4 17.63 17.28 14.12
C VAL A 4 17.32 15.92 13.50
N GLY A 5 18.32 15.16 13.04
CA GLY A 5 18.11 13.82 12.50
C GLY A 5 17.40 12.87 13.48
N ALA A 6 17.73 12.95 14.78
CA ALA A 6 17.04 12.16 15.80
C ALA A 6 15.55 12.53 15.93
N LEU A 7 15.21 13.83 15.87
CA LEU A 7 13.82 14.30 15.88
C LEU A 7 13.07 13.88 14.62
N LEU A 8 13.70 13.91 13.45
CA LEU A 8 13.11 13.46 12.19
C LEU A 8 12.84 11.96 12.20
N VAL A 9 13.77 11.15 12.71
CA VAL A 9 13.55 9.71 12.91
C VAL A 9 12.41 9.48 13.92
N ALA A 10 12.36 10.23 15.02
CA ALA A 10 11.26 10.12 15.97
C ALA A 10 9.90 10.47 15.32
N ALA A 11 9.85 11.49 14.46
CA ALA A 11 8.65 11.82 13.70
C ALA A 11 8.23 10.68 12.76
N LEU A 12 9.18 10.07 12.04
CA LEU A 12 8.91 8.88 11.23
C LEU A 12 8.35 7.74 12.09
N VAL A 13 8.98 7.43 13.23
CA VAL A 13 8.53 6.35 14.12
C VAL A 13 7.10 6.61 14.60
N VAL A 14 6.78 7.85 14.99
CA VAL A 14 5.42 8.23 15.40
C VAL A 14 4.44 8.00 14.25
N LEU A 15 4.75 8.47 13.04
CA LEU A 15 3.89 8.26 11.87
C LEU A 15 3.69 6.77 11.57
N LEU A 16 4.76 5.97 11.57
CA LEU A 16 4.70 4.53 11.32
C LEU A 16 3.86 3.81 12.36
N VAL A 17 4.03 4.13 13.65
CA VAL A 17 3.22 3.55 14.72
C VAL A 17 1.76 3.96 14.56
N SER A 18 1.46 5.25 14.39
CA SER A 18 0.09 5.72 14.21
C SER A 18 -0.59 5.06 13.00
N ILE A 19 0.06 5.04 11.84
CA ILE A 19 -0.46 4.39 10.63
C ILE A 19 -0.68 2.89 10.88
N SER A 20 0.25 2.22 11.56
CA SER A 20 0.13 0.78 11.85
C SER A 20 -1.07 0.44 12.73
N PHE A 21 -1.35 1.25 13.75
CA PHE A 21 -2.52 1.03 14.61
C PHE A 21 -3.82 1.28 13.86
N ILE A 22 -3.88 2.36 13.07
CA ILE A 22 -5.07 2.66 12.25
C ILE A 22 -5.30 1.52 11.23
N ASP A 23 -4.25 1.05 10.55
CA ASP A 23 -4.36 -0.04 9.59
C ASP A 23 -4.70 -1.38 10.29
N ALA A 24 -4.15 -1.67 11.47
CA ALA A 24 -4.45 -2.89 12.19
C ALA A 24 -5.91 -2.96 12.69
N GLU A 25 -6.50 -1.82 13.07
CA GLU A 25 -7.88 -1.75 13.56
C GLU A 25 -8.91 -1.59 12.44
N HIS A 26 -8.58 -0.78 11.43
CA HIS A 26 -9.54 -0.36 10.39
C HIS A 26 -9.21 -0.91 8.99
N MET A 27 -8.09 -1.60 8.79
CA MET A 27 -7.58 -2.04 7.48
C MET A 27 -7.48 -0.89 6.45
N LEU A 28 -7.17 0.30 6.96
CA LEU A 28 -7.06 1.52 6.17
C LEU A 28 -5.76 2.25 6.52
N ILE A 29 -4.99 2.60 5.49
CA ILE A 29 -3.81 3.45 5.63
C ILE A 29 -4.22 4.91 5.38
N PRO A 30 -4.07 5.81 6.37
CA PRO A 30 -4.41 7.22 6.21
C PRO A 30 -3.41 7.92 5.27
N VAL A 31 -3.77 8.02 3.99
CA VAL A 31 -2.89 8.55 2.94
C VAL A 31 -2.45 9.99 3.22
N THR A 32 -3.29 10.79 3.91
CA THR A 32 -2.94 12.13 4.35
C THR A 32 -1.71 12.15 5.26
N PHE A 33 -1.57 11.16 6.16
CA PHE A 33 -0.40 11.06 7.03
C PHE A 33 0.83 10.67 6.21
N CYS A 34 0.66 9.81 5.21
CA CYS A 34 1.74 9.45 4.28
C CYS A 34 2.24 10.67 3.50
N TYR A 35 1.34 11.52 2.99
CA TYR A 35 1.72 12.74 2.28
C TYR A 35 2.40 13.78 3.19
N ALA A 36 1.88 13.98 4.41
CA ALA A 36 2.54 14.82 5.40
C ALA A 36 3.96 14.30 5.70
N GLY A 37 4.08 12.98 5.91
CA GLY A 37 5.36 12.31 6.11
C GLY A 37 6.32 12.46 4.93
N MET A 38 5.87 12.33 3.68
CA MET A 38 6.72 12.56 2.50
C MET A 38 7.31 13.96 2.48
N VAL A 39 6.50 14.99 2.78
CA VAL A 39 6.96 16.38 2.86
C VAL A 39 7.99 16.54 3.98
N ILE A 40 7.73 15.96 5.16
CA ILE A 40 8.67 15.98 6.29
C ILE A 40 9.95 15.24 5.95
N GLY A 41 9.90 14.09 5.27
CA GLY A 41 11.06 13.28 4.91
C GLY A 41 11.96 14.00 3.91
N VAL A 42 11.40 14.52 2.81
CA VAL A 42 12.16 15.28 1.81
C VAL A 42 12.74 16.57 2.41
N GLY A 43 11.94 17.35 3.15
CA GLY A 43 12.43 18.55 3.82
C GLY A 43 13.46 18.24 4.90
N GLY A 44 13.26 17.15 5.63
CA GLY A 44 14.17 16.63 6.65
C GLY A 44 15.51 16.23 6.06
N ALA A 45 15.53 15.54 4.91
CA ALA A 45 16.75 15.15 4.22
C ALA A 45 17.52 16.34 3.63
N VAL A 46 16.85 17.45 3.32
CA VAL A 46 17.51 18.71 2.97
C VAL A 46 18.17 19.35 4.19
N ILE A 47 17.51 19.33 5.35
CA ILE A 47 18.04 19.93 6.59
C ILE A 47 19.16 19.08 7.19
N ASP A 48 18.98 17.76 7.20
CA ASP A 48 19.91 16.77 7.73
C ASP A 48 20.01 15.58 6.77
N PRO A 49 20.94 15.63 5.81
CA PRO A 49 21.14 14.57 4.82
C PRO A 49 21.50 13.21 5.42
N SER A 50 21.90 13.16 6.69
CA SER A 50 22.17 11.88 7.38
C SER A 50 20.94 10.99 7.47
N LEU A 51 19.74 11.56 7.32
CA LEU A 51 18.46 10.84 7.35
C LEU A 51 18.39 9.73 6.29
N VAL A 52 18.78 10.03 5.06
CA VAL A 52 18.71 9.10 3.92
C VAL A 52 19.96 8.23 3.76
N THR A 53 21.02 8.54 4.51
CA THR A 53 22.32 7.83 4.44
C THR A 53 22.60 6.95 5.66
N LEU A 54 21.58 6.59 6.44
CA LEU A 54 21.71 5.76 7.65
C LEU A 54 22.54 4.48 7.47
N GLY A 55 22.64 3.93 6.24
CA GLY A 55 23.53 2.82 5.86
C GLY A 55 24.85 3.25 5.21
N GLY A 56 25.68 3.98 5.96
CA GLY A 56 27.11 4.16 5.65
C GLY A 56 27.46 4.91 4.37
N THR A 57 26.50 5.59 3.71
CA THR A 57 26.79 6.30 2.46
C THR A 57 27.38 7.68 2.79
N HIS A 58 28.68 7.83 2.50
CA HIS A 58 29.56 9.01 2.63
C HIS A 58 29.25 10.03 3.74
N PRO A 59 30.12 10.22 4.75
CA PRO A 59 30.00 11.36 5.64
C PRO A 59 30.16 12.66 4.85
N GLY A 60 29.07 13.42 4.71
CA GLY A 60 29.10 14.79 4.18
C GLY A 60 28.55 14.99 2.77
N ILE A 61 27.47 14.31 2.38
CA ILE A 61 26.71 14.71 1.17
C ILE A 61 26.10 16.11 1.36
N ALA A 62 25.97 16.85 0.26
CA ALA A 62 25.39 18.18 0.30
C ALA A 62 23.88 18.13 0.62
N TRP A 63 23.34 19.23 1.15
CA TRP A 63 21.90 19.34 1.49
C TRP A 63 20.97 19.00 0.31
N TRP A 64 21.34 19.38 -0.91
CA TRP A 64 20.55 19.11 -2.11
C TRP A 64 20.65 17.65 -2.57
N GLU A 65 21.80 17.01 -2.31
CA GLU A 65 21.99 15.57 -2.58
C GLU A 65 21.13 14.75 -1.62
N GLY A 66 21.04 15.15 -0.34
CA GLY A 66 20.12 14.54 0.62
C GLY A 66 18.66 14.66 0.17
N GLY A 67 18.24 15.86 -0.27
CA GLY A 67 16.91 16.06 -0.84
C GLY A 67 16.65 15.22 -2.10
N LEU A 68 17.65 15.08 -2.98
CA LEU A 68 17.53 14.25 -4.19
C LEU A 68 17.40 12.77 -3.85
N GLU A 69 18.22 12.25 -2.92
CA GLU A 69 18.15 10.87 -2.44
C GLU A 69 16.80 10.57 -1.77
N ALA A 70 16.23 11.52 -1.03
CA ALA A 70 14.88 11.41 -0.48
C ALA A 70 13.82 11.33 -1.59
N LEU A 71 13.92 12.14 -2.64
CA LEU A 71 13.02 12.07 -3.79
C LEU A 71 13.16 10.75 -4.56
N ILE A 72 14.39 10.26 -4.74
CA ILE A 72 14.66 8.96 -5.35
C ILE A 72 14.03 7.86 -4.49
N GLY A 73 14.24 7.91 -3.17
CA GLY A 73 13.62 6.98 -2.23
C GLY A 73 12.10 7.01 -2.28
N LEU A 74 11.50 8.20 -2.29
CA LEU A 74 10.05 8.38 -2.41
C LEU A 74 9.51 7.75 -3.70
N VAL A 75 10.13 8.05 -4.84
CA VAL A 75 9.73 7.52 -6.15
C VAL A 75 9.95 6.01 -6.21
N ALA A 76 11.06 5.51 -5.68
CA ALA A 76 11.34 4.08 -5.60
C ALA A 76 10.30 3.35 -4.73
N GLY A 77 9.90 3.93 -3.60
CA GLY A 77 8.89 3.37 -2.72
C GLY A 77 7.49 3.41 -3.33
N TRP A 78 6.99 4.61 -3.65
CA TRP A 78 5.64 4.79 -4.16
C TRP A 78 5.49 4.22 -5.57
N GLY A 79 6.33 4.68 -6.50
CA GLY A 79 6.28 4.26 -7.89
C GLY A 79 6.61 2.77 -8.05
N GLY A 80 7.65 2.29 -7.36
CA GLY A 80 8.05 0.88 -7.43
C GLY A 80 6.94 -0.05 -6.96
N LEU A 81 6.33 0.22 -5.79
CA LEU A 81 5.26 -0.61 -5.29
C LEU A 81 3.97 -0.47 -6.12
N ALA A 82 3.63 0.73 -6.58
CA ALA A 82 2.49 0.94 -7.49
C ALA A 82 2.61 0.12 -8.78
N VAL A 83 3.82 0.00 -9.35
CA VAL A 83 4.06 -0.87 -10.51
C VAL A 83 3.78 -2.34 -10.16
N VAL A 84 4.22 -2.81 -9.00
CA VAL A 84 3.93 -4.17 -8.52
C VAL A 84 2.42 -4.39 -8.38
N VAL A 85 1.68 -3.43 -7.81
CA VAL A 85 0.21 -3.50 -7.71
C VAL A 85 -0.43 -3.61 -9.08
N ILE A 86 -0.03 -2.75 -10.02
CA ILE A 86 -0.58 -2.74 -11.38
C ILE A 86 -0.33 -4.09 -12.06
N LEU A 87 0.90 -4.61 -11.98
CA LEU A 87 1.26 -5.91 -12.54
C LEU A 87 0.48 -7.06 -11.89
N GLY A 88 0.40 -7.07 -10.55
CA GLY A 88 -0.37 -8.06 -9.81
C GLY A 88 -1.83 -8.10 -10.25
N LYS A 89 -2.48 -6.92 -10.37
CA LYS A 89 -3.85 -6.81 -10.89
C LYS A 89 -3.95 -7.25 -12.35
N ILE A 90 -2.90 -7.13 -13.17
CA ILE A 90 -2.92 -7.61 -14.57
C ILE A 90 -2.92 -9.15 -14.59
N PHE A 91 -2.10 -9.78 -13.74
CA PHE A 91 -2.00 -11.23 -13.67
C PHE A 91 -3.21 -11.90 -12.98
N LEU A 92 -3.82 -11.25 -11.98
CA LEU A 92 -4.89 -11.84 -11.17
C LEU A 92 -6.26 -11.84 -11.86
N GLY A 93 -6.52 -10.92 -12.79
CA GLY A 93 -7.76 -10.88 -13.58
C GLY A 93 -9.02 -10.51 -12.78
N GLU A 94 -10.13 -11.19 -13.04
CA GLU A 94 -11.45 -10.94 -12.43
C GLU A 94 -11.82 -12.06 -11.45
N LYS A 95 -12.42 -11.72 -10.30
CA LYS A 95 -13.03 -12.68 -9.36
C LYS A 95 -14.49 -12.87 -9.80
N ARG A 96 -14.87 -14.11 -10.09
CA ARG A 96 -16.25 -14.48 -10.40
C ARG A 96 -16.85 -15.16 -9.17
N LEU A 97 -17.85 -14.51 -8.58
CA LEU A 97 -18.65 -15.01 -7.47
C LEU A 97 -19.97 -15.53 -8.04
N THR A 98 -20.29 -16.79 -7.76
CA THR A 98 -21.55 -17.43 -8.13
C THR A 98 -22.20 -17.96 -6.87
N PHE A 99 -23.46 -17.63 -6.65
CA PHE A 99 -24.17 -17.96 -5.41
C PHE A 99 -25.24 -19.02 -5.67
N ASP A 100 -25.34 -20.01 -4.78
CA ASP A 100 -26.39 -21.04 -4.85
C ASP A 100 -27.78 -20.46 -4.53
N HIS A 101 -27.79 -19.41 -3.71
CA HIS A 101 -28.96 -18.60 -3.39
C HIS A 101 -28.62 -17.13 -3.62
N ALA A 102 -29.55 -16.37 -4.21
CA ALA A 102 -29.29 -14.99 -4.56
C ALA A 102 -29.01 -14.14 -3.32
N GLU A 103 -27.79 -13.57 -3.28
CA GLU A 103 -27.31 -12.77 -2.16
C GLU A 103 -27.73 -11.31 -2.31
N GLU A 104 -28.03 -10.66 -1.18
CA GLU A 104 -28.35 -9.23 -1.17
C GLU A 104 -27.08 -8.39 -1.33
N TRP A 105 -27.18 -7.36 -2.16
CA TRP A 105 -26.11 -6.39 -2.36
C TRP A 105 -26.64 -4.96 -2.40
N PHE A 106 -25.80 -4.01 -2.00
CA PHE A 106 -26.12 -2.59 -2.05
C PHE A 106 -24.85 -1.73 -2.07
N LEU A 107 -25.00 -0.49 -2.51
CA LEU A 107 -23.99 0.55 -2.33
C LEU A 107 -24.20 1.23 -0.97
N CYS A 108 -23.16 1.23 -0.14
CA CYS A 108 -23.17 1.92 1.14
C CYS A 108 -22.44 3.26 1.00
N GLU A 109 -23.18 4.35 1.21
CA GLU A 109 -22.59 5.69 1.28
C GLU A 109 -21.67 5.82 2.51
N PRO A 110 -20.60 6.63 2.41
CA PRO A 110 -19.72 6.88 3.54
C PRO A 110 -20.44 7.70 4.63
N GLU A 111 -20.29 7.31 5.89
CA GLU A 111 -20.91 8.03 7.02
C GLU A 111 -20.04 9.20 7.51
N SER A 112 -18.75 9.20 7.18
CA SER A 112 -17.78 10.24 7.54
C SER A 112 -16.90 10.62 6.35
N GLU A 113 -16.17 11.74 6.46
CA GLU A 113 -15.20 12.17 5.43
C GLU A 113 -14.00 11.22 5.28
N GLU A 114 -13.78 10.33 6.25
CA GLU A 114 -12.71 9.33 6.23
C GLU A 114 -13.13 8.03 5.57
N GLU A 115 -14.44 7.80 5.43
CA GLU A 115 -14.98 6.63 4.75
C GLU A 115 -15.17 6.90 3.25
N GLU A 116 -15.02 5.85 2.45
CA GLU A 116 -15.38 5.88 1.04
C GLU A 116 -16.65 5.08 0.77
N LEU A 117 -17.25 5.32 -0.40
CA LEU A 117 -18.34 4.50 -0.92
C LEU A 117 -17.90 3.04 -0.91
N SER A 118 -18.77 2.11 -0.51
CA SER A 118 -18.44 0.69 -0.52
C SER A 118 -19.52 -0.14 -1.19
N PHE A 119 -19.09 -1.21 -1.85
CA PHE A 119 -19.97 -2.23 -2.39
C PHE A 119 -20.08 -3.36 -1.38
N VAL A 120 -21.30 -3.65 -0.92
CA VAL A 120 -21.58 -4.71 0.04
C VAL A 120 -22.31 -5.84 -0.67
N ILE A 121 -21.86 -7.09 -0.49
CA ILE A 121 -22.54 -8.29 -0.96
C ILE A 121 -22.44 -9.41 0.09
N GLY A 122 -23.60 -9.87 0.57
CA GLY A 122 -23.63 -10.81 1.71
C GLY A 122 -22.95 -10.20 2.94
N GLU A 123 -21.91 -10.87 3.44
CA GLU A 123 -21.08 -10.38 4.57
C GLU A 123 -19.85 -9.57 4.12
N ASP A 124 -19.52 -9.59 2.81
CA ASP A 124 -18.32 -8.94 2.29
C ASP A 124 -18.60 -7.45 2.01
N ARG A 125 -17.80 -6.56 2.57
CA ARG A 125 -17.77 -5.11 2.26
C ARG A 125 -16.46 -4.77 1.56
N ILE A 126 -16.55 -4.22 0.36
CA ILE A 126 -15.38 -3.90 -0.48
C ILE A 126 -15.37 -2.38 -0.78
N GLY A 127 -14.22 -1.72 -0.57
CA GLY A 127 -14.04 -0.28 -0.80
C GLY A 127 -14.09 0.13 -2.27
N TRP A 128 -14.46 1.39 -2.55
CA TRP A 128 -14.51 1.91 -3.92
C TRP A 128 -13.13 1.99 -4.58
N SER A 129 -12.11 2.43 -3.84
CA SER A 129 -10.74 2.59 -4.34
C SER A 129 -10.09 1.26 -4.73
N ASP A 130 -10.49 0.24 -4.01
CA ASP A 130 -10.13 -1.16 -4.15
C ASP A 130 -10.72 -1.74 -5.46
N LEU A 131 -12.02 -1.54 -5.68
CA LEU A 131 -12.76 -1.97 -6.87
C LEU A 131 -12.39 -1.19 -8.14
N PHE A 132 -12.14 0.12 -8.05
CA PHE A 132 -12.02 1.01 -9.21
C PHE A 132 -10.66 1.70 -9.32
N TYR A 133 -9.60 0.90 -9.30
CA TYR A 133 -8.24 1.39 -9.44
C TYR A 133 -7.92 1.85 -10.88
N ARG A 134 -8.40 1.13 -11.90
CA ARG A 134 -8.21 1.45 -13.32
C ARG A 134 -9.41 2.20 -13.88
N LYS A 135 -9.18 2.96 -14.95
CA LYS A 135 -10.22 3.68 -15.68
C LYS A 135 -11.32 2.76 -16.26
N ASN A 136 -11.00 1.49 -16.53
CA ASN A 136 -11.92 0.52 -17.16
C ASN A 136 -12.40 -0.57 -16.20
N ASP A 137 -12.08 -0.48 -14.91
CA ASP A 137 -12.59 -1.43 -13.92
C ASP A 137 -14.11 -1.26 -13.82
N ARG A 138 -14.80 -2.41 -13.72
CA ARG A 138 -16.25 -2.48 -13.64
C ARG A 138 -16.67 -3.68 -12.80
N ILE A 139 -17.78 -3.54 -12.10
CA ILE A 139 -18.46 -4.64 -11.44
C ILE A 139 -19.60 -5.06 -12.33
N GLU A 140 -19.68 -6.35 -12.67
CA GLU A 140 -20.80 -6.91 -13.41
C GLU A 140 -21.67 -7.71 -12.46
N ILE A 141 -22.94 -7.35 -12.35
CA ILE A 141 -23.90 -7.97 -11.45
C ILE A 141 -25.01 -8.56 -12.30
N ALA A 142 -25.17 -9.88 -12.26
CA ALA A 142 -26.33 -10.56 -12.83
C ALA A 142 -27.24 -11.02 -11.68
N GLY A 143 -28.51 -10.65 -11.76
CA GLY A 143 -29.44 -10.87 -10.65
C GLY A 143 -30.83 -10.30 -10.90
N HIS A 144 -31.54 -10.04 -9.82
CA HIS A 144 -32.93 -9.64 -9.86
C HIS A 144 -33.30 -8.74 -8.68
N GLY A 145 -34.53 -8.19 -8.72
CA GLY A 145 -35.03 -7.35 -7.63
C GLY A 145 -34.24 -6.05 -7.45
N ILE A 146 -33.58 -5.56 -8.50
CA ILE A 146 -32.79 -4.33 -8.48
C ILE A 146 -33.70 -3.14 -8.16
N LEU A 147 -33.29 -2.35 -7.18
CA LEU A 147 -33.88 -1.09 -6.77
C LEU A 147 -32.92 0.05 -7.07
N LEU A 148 -33.37 1.03 -7.86
CA LEU A 148 -32.70 2.30 -8.08
C LEU A 148 -33.50 3.39 -7.39
N ASP A 149 -32.91 4.06 -6.39
CA ASP A 149 -33.58 5.06 -5.55
C ASP A 149 -34.91 4.54 -4.95
N GLY A 150 -34.92 3.25 -4.57
CA GLY A 150 -36.10 2.55 -4.07
C GLY A 150 -37.09 2.08 -5.15
N ASN A 151 -36.91 2.44 -6.42
CA ASN A 151 -37.79 2.03 -7.51
C ASN A 151 -37.29 0.75 -8.19
N ARG A 152 -38.20 -0.21 -8.38
CA ARG A 152 -37.87 -1.50 -8.99
C ARG A 152 -37.59 -1.37 -10.48
N THR A 153 -36.43 -1.86 -10.90
CA THR A 153 -36.05 -1.92 -12.32
C THR A 153 -36.38 -3.29 -12.91
N ARG A 154 -36.46 -3.37 -14.24
CA ARG A 154 -36.63 -4.63 -14.99
C ARG A 154 -35.31 -5.26 -15.42
N ALA A 155 -34.19 -4.61 -15.12
CA ALA A 155 -32.88 -5.11 -15.51
C ALA A 155 -32.56 -6.39 -14.74
N THR A 156 -31.90 -7.32 -15.43
CA THR A 156 -31.34 -8.54 -14.85
C THR A 156 -29.82 -8.49 -14.80
N GLU A 157 -29.22 -7.46 -15.38
CA GLU A 157 -27.78 -7.24 -15.42
C GLU A 157 -27.47 -5.76 -15.26
N ILE A 158 -26.46 -5.47 -14.44
CA ILE A 158 -25.96 -4.13 -14.14
C ILE A 158 -24.45 -4.12 -14.25
N MET A 159 -23.92 -3.04 -14.82
CA MET A 159 -22.49 -2.75 -14.80
C MET A 159 -22.25 -1.48 -14.00
N ILE A 160 -21.49 -1.58 -12.92
CA ILE A 160 -21.10 -0.45 -12.10
C ILE A 160 -19.68 -0.04 -12.50
N TYR A 161 -19.49 1.23 -12.83
CA TYR A 161 -18.20 1.87 -13.08
C TYR A 161 -17.95 2.91 -11.99
N ARG A 162 -16.72 3.45 -11.96
CA ARG A 162 -16.28 4.42 -10.94
C ARG A 162 -17.21 5.63 -10.78
N ASP A 163 -17.72 6.17 -11.89
CA ASP A 163 -18.51 7.41 -11.94
C ASP A 163 -19.98 7.20 -12.38
N HIS A 164 -20.31 6.02 -12.89
CA HIS A 164 -21.64 5.75 -13.44
C HIS A 164 -22.04 4.29 -13.34
N VAL A 165 -23.34 4.03 -13.33
CA VAL A 165 -23.94 2.70 -13.41
C VAL A 165 -24.69 2.58 -14.73
N ARG A 166 -24.53 1.45 -15.39
CA ARG A 166 -25.30 1.07 -16.58
C ARG A 166 -26.33 0.02 -16.19
N ILE A 167 -27.60 0.35 -16.43
CA ILE A 167 -28.74 -0.53 -16.19
C ILE A 167 -29.41 -0.74 -17.55
N GLY A 168 -29.18 -1.90 -18.19
CA GLY A 168 -29.56 -2.12 -19.58
C GLY A 168 -28.87 -1.15 -20.55
N SER A 169 -29.63 -0.35 -21.29
CA SER A 169 -29.11 0.67 -22.21
C SER A 169 -28.88 2.05 -21.58
N GLU A 170 -29.39 2.28 -20.36
CA GLU A 170 -29.34 3.58 -19.72
C GLU A 170 -28.07 3.74 -18.86
N ARG A 171 -27.55 4.97 -18.81
CA ARG A 171 -26.39 5.36 -17.99
C ARG A 171 -26.87 6.34 -16.92
N HIS A 172 -26.64 5.99 -15.66
CA HIS A 172 -26.94 6.80 -14.49
C HIS A 172 -25.64 7.21 -13.81
N HIS A 173 -25.45 8.50 -13.52
CA HIS A 173 -24.28 8.97 -12.79
C HIS A 173 -24.45 8.70 -11.30
N LEU A 174 -23.41 8.17 -10.63
CA LEU A 174 -23.50 7.82 -9.20
C LEU A 174 -23.87 9.02 -8.33
N GLU A 175 -23.30 10.19 -8.60
CA GLU A 175 -23.54 11.43 -7.83
C GLU A 175 -25.02 11.87 -7.79
N LYS A 176 -25.84 11.39 -8.73
CA LYS A 176 -27.26 11.75 -8.82
C LYS A 176 -28.19 10.71 -8.20
N MET A 177 -27.65 9.55 -7.86
CA MET A 177 -28.41 8.45 -7.26
C MET A 177 -28.36 8.59 -5.74
N LYS A 178 -29.45 8.21 -5.08
CA LYS A 178 -29.57 8.14 -3.61
C LYS A 178 -29.31 6.74 -3.10
N SER A 179 -29.69 5.71 -3.85
CA SER A 179 -29.45 4.33 -3.46
C SER A 179 -29.48 3.37 -4.64
N LEU A 180 -28.69 2.30 -4.53
CA LEU A 180 -28.69 1.21 -5.47
C LEU A 180 -28.53 -0.11 -4.72
N SER A 181 -29.47 -1.02 -4.91
CA SER A 181 -29.46 -2.32 -4.25
C SER A 181 -30.16 -3.40 -5.09
N GLY A 182 -29.97 -4.66 -4.73
CA GLY A 182 -30.65 -5.77 -5.39
C GLY A 182 -30.26 -7.13 -4.82
N LYS A 183 -30.64 -8.19 -5.54
CA LYS A 183 -30.15 -9.55 -5.31
C LYS A 183 -29.30 -10.00 -6.48
N ALA A 184 -28.19 -10.68 -6.22
CA ALA A 184 -27.26 -11.14 -7.23
C ALA A 184 -27.11 -12.66 -7.21
N ASP A 185 -27.26 -13.28 -8.37
CA ASP A 185 -26.95 -14.69 -8.59
C ASP A 185 -25.46 -14.86 -8.96
N LYS A 186 -24.90 -13.85 -9.63
CA LYS A 186 -23.50 -13.81 -10.03
C LYS A 186 -22.96 -12.39 -9.98
N VAL A 187 -21.77 -12.24 -9.43
CA VAL A 187 -21.02 -11.00 -9.42
C VAL A 187 -19.62 -11.21 -9.98
N VAL A 188 -19.17 -10.31 -10.84
CA VAL A 188 -17.81 -10.26 -11.36
C VAL A 188 -17.19 -8.96 -10.86
N ILE A 189 -16.19 -9.07 -10.00
CA ILE A 189 -15.41 -7.93 -9.51
C ILE A 189 -13.96 -8.05 -10.00
N PRO A 190 -13.28 -6.93 -10.24
CA PRO A 190 -11.84 -6.95 -10.47
C PRO A 190 -11.13 -7.53 -9.23
N ARG A 191 -10.09 -8.34 -9.43
CA ARG A 191 -9.28 -8.81 -8.28
C ARG A 191 -8.30 -7.72 -7.86
N GLU A 192 -8.30 -7.46 -6.57
CA GLU A 192 -7.23 -6.71 -5.95
C GLU A 192 -5.99 -7.56 -5.70
N ALA A 193 -4.85 -6.90 -5.79
CA ALA A 193 -3.55 -7.48 -5.51
C ALA A 193 -2.99 -6.99 -4.18
N MET A 194 -3.30 -5.75 -3.79
CA MET A 194 -2.75 -5.04 -2.64
C MET A 194 -3.56 -3.75 -2.40
N GLY A 195 -3.55 -3.23 -1.17
CA GLY A 195 -4.30 -2.04 -0.77
C GLY A 195 -3.76 -0.76 -1.41
N ALA A 196 -4.65 0.19 -1.71
CA ALA A 196 -4.29 1.44 -2.36
C ALA A 196 -3.38 2.36 -1.52
N GLY A 197 -3.38 2.17 -0.18
CA GLY A 197 -2.60 2.98 0.75
C GLY A 197 -1.15 2.53 0.97
N ASP A 198 -0.81 1.28 0.61
CA ASP A 198 0.54 0.75 0.80
C ASP A 198 1.61 1.50 -0.04
N PRO A 199 1.38 1.85 -1.34
CA PRO A 199 2.38 2.58 -2.11
C PRO A 199 2.71 3.97 -1.55
N PRO A 200 1.73 4.82 -1.15
CA PRO A 200 2.03 6.06 -0.43
C PRO A 200 2.81 5.84 0.88
N MET A 201 2.49 4.81 1.66
CA MET A 201 3.22 4.53 2.90
C MET A 201 4.68 4.15 2.62
N LEU A 202 4.94 3.30 1.61
CA LEU A 202 6.32 2.97 1.24
C LEU A 202 7.06 4.17 0.62
N GLY A 203 6.35 5.04 -0.09
CA GLY A 203 6.89 6.32 -0.57
C GLY A 203 7.31 7.24 0.57
N MET A 204 6.50 7.33 1.62
CA MET A 204 6.86 8.04 2.85
C MET A 204 8.12 7.43 3.48
N ILE A 205 8.18 6.11 3.66
CA ILE A 205 9.36 5.41 4.19
C ILE A 205 10.59 5.74 3.34
N GLY A 206 10.47 5.71 2.01
CA GLY A 206 11.55 6.05 1.10
C GLY A 206 12.01 7.51 1.18
N ALA A 207 11.10 8.45 1.43
CA ALA A 207 11.44 9.85 1.64
C ALA A 207 12.34 10.06 2.86
N PHE A 208 12.20 9.22 3.91
CA PHE A 208 13.07 9.28 5.07
C PHE A 208 14.33 8.42 4.91
N LEU A 209 14.20 7.20 4.42
CA LEU A 209 15.26 6.18 4.52
C LEU A 209 16.06 5.97 3.23
N GLY A 210 15.68 6.67 2.16
CA GLY A 210 16.26 6.51 0.82
C GLY A 210 15.85 5.19 0.15
N TRP A 211 16.32 4.99 -1.08
CA TRP A 211 15.92 3.84 -1.90
C TRP A 211 16.44 2.50 -1.37
N LYS A 212 17.61 2.47 -0.71
CA LYS A 212 18.13 1.25 -0.06
C LYS A 212 17.20 0.81 1.07
N GLY A 213 16.74 1.77 1.89
CA GLY A 213 15.77 1.54 2.94
C GLY A 213 14.43 1.04 2.40
N VAL A 214 13.99 1.52 1.22
CA VAL A 214 12.80 0.98 0.54
C VAL A 214 12.97 -0.49 0.18
N LEU A 215 14.06 -0.85 -0.50
CA LEU A 215 14.27 -2.22 -0.96
C LEU A 215 14.39 -3.20 0.21
N PHE A 216 15.22 -2.86 1.20
CA PHE A 216 15.36 -3.67 2.40
C PHE A 216 14.05 -3.73 3.17
N GLY A 217 13.41 -2.58 3.40
CA GLY A 217 12.19 -2.46 4.17
C GLY A 217 11.09 -3.32 3.58
N LEU A 218 10.81 -3.19 2.29
CA LEU A 218 9.81 -4.00 1.59
C LEU A 218 10.10 -5.51 1.73
N PHE A 219 11.35 -5.94 1.54
CA PHE A 219 11.73 -7.34 1.71
C PHE A 219 11.50 -7.83 3.15
N ALA A 220 11.95 -7.06 4.15
CA ALA A 220 11.75 -7.39 5.56
C ALA A 220 10.26 -7.44 5.92
N SER A 221 9.45 -6.53 5.38
CA SER A 221 7.99 -6.51 5.55
C SER A 221 7.33 -7.78 5.00
N CYS A 222 7.69 -8.22 3.80
CA CYS A 222 7.21 -9.48 3.25
C CYS A 222 7.58 -10.68 4.14
N LEU A 223 8.79 -10.68 4.71
CA LEU A 223 9.23 -11.74 5.63
C LEU A 223 8.42 -11.73 6.93
N TYR A 224 8.19 -10.55 7.53
CA TYR A 224 7.39 -10.42 8.75
C TYR A 224 5.93 -10.84 8.51
N ALA A 225 5.33 -10.40 7.40
CA ALA A 225 3.99 -10.79 7.01
C ALA A 225 3.87 -12.31 6.83
N LEU A 226 4.85 -12.93 6.16
CA LEU A 226 4.90 -14.38 5.97
C LEU A 226 4.98 -15.14 7.30
N VAL A 227 5.87 -14.73 8.21
CA VAL A 227 6.00 -15.35 9.54
C VAL A 227 4.71 -15.20 10.33
N ALA A 228 4.10 -14.01 10.34
CA ALA A 228 2.83 -13.77 11.03
C ALA A 228 1.69 -14.62 10.45
N ALA A 229 1.61 -14.76 9.12
CA ALA A 229 0.61 -15.61 8.47
C ALA A 229 0.74 -17.09 8.87
N ILE A 230 1.97 -17.59 8.92
CA ILE A 230 2.26 -18.99 9.33
C ILE A 230 1.88 -19.21 10.80
N LEU A 231 2.31 -18.31 11.69
CA LEU A 231 2.05 -18.43 13.13
C LEU A 231 0.55 -18.25 13.46
N GLY A 232 -0.11 -17.31 12.80
CA GLY A 232 -1.55 -17.06 12.94
C GLY A 232 -2.43 -18.10 12.26
N ARG A 233 -1.83 -19.05 11.51
CA ARG A 233 -2.55 -20.03 10.67
C ARG A 233 -3.61 -19.37 9.80
N ILE A 234 -3.26 -18.23 9.22
CA ILE A 234 -4.18 -17.42 8.42
C ILE A 234 -4.40 -18.16 7.11
N GLY A 235 -5.65 -18.57 6.87
CA GLY A 235 -6.04 -19.32 5.68
C GLY A 235 -5.86 -18.51 4.40
N PHE A 236 -5.68 -19.21 3.28
CA PHE A 236 -5.57 -18.59 1.96
C PHE A 236 -6.81 -17.73 1.67
N GLY A 237 -6.60 -16.48 1.26
CA GLY A 237 -7.68 -15.57 0.86
C GLY A 237 -8.29 -14.74 1.99
N ARG A 238 -7.74 -14.77 3.22
CA ARG A 238 -8.07 -13.79 4.25
C ARG A 238 -7.22 -12.54 4.10
N GLU A 239 -7.88 -11.39 4.15
CA GLU A 239 -7.23 -10.09 4.13
C GLU A 239 -6.47 -9.86 5.44
N MET A 240 -5.25 -9.33 5.31
CA MET A 240 -4.41 -8.96 6.44
C MET A 240 -3.89 -7.55 6.21
N PRO A 241 -3.92 -6.69 7.24
CA PRO A 241 -3.36 -5.35 7.15
C PRO A 241 -1.85 -5.44 6.90
N PHE A 242 -1.39 -4.89 5.77
CA PHE A 242 0.02 -4.94 5.39
C PHE A 242 0.84 -3.78 5.99
N GLY A 243 0.18 -2.68 6.36
CA GLY A 243 0.79 -1.48 6.93
C GLY A 243 1.66 -1.77 8.15
N PRO A 244 1.22 -2.55 9.17
CA PRO A 244 2.07 -2.93 10.30
C PRO A 244 3.37 -3.62 9.90
N PHE A 245 3.34 -4.50 8.91
CA PHE A 245 4.54 -5.17 8.43
C PHE A 245 5.44 -4.22 7.63
N LEU A 246 4.84 -3.31 6.86
CA LEU A 246 5.54 -2.24 6.16
C LEU A 246 6.29 -1.31 7.13
N ALA A 247 5.62 -0.91 8.22
CA ALA A 247 6.20 -0.16 9.30
C ALA A 247 7.33 -0.91 9.99
N LEU A 248 7.14 -2.20 10.32
CA LEU A 248 8.19 -3.03 10.91
C LEU A 248 9.44 -3.10 10.01
N GLY A 249 9.27 -3.25 8.69
CA GLY A 249 10.39 -3.22 7.74
C GLY A 249 11.17 -1.90 7.79
N GLY A 250 10.47 -0.76 7.79
CA GLY A 250 11.07 0.56 7.95
C GLY A 250 11.76 0.77 9.30
N LEU A 251 11.13 0.33 10.40
CA LEU A 251 11.71 0.38 11.74
C LEU A 251 12.96 -0.49 11.85
N THR A 252 12.96 -1.68 11.25
CA THR A 252 14.15 -2.53 11.21
C THR A 252 15.31 -1.82 10.56
N TRP A 253 15.09 -1.10 9.44
CA TRP A 253 16.14 -0.28 8.83
C TRP A 253 16.66 0.79 9.79
N VAL A 254 15.77 1.55 10.44
CA VAL A 254 16.11 2.60 11.41
C VAL A 254 16.97 2.05 12.57
N PHE A 255 16.65 0.86 13.08
CA PHE A 255 17.30 0.28 14.26
C PHE A 255 18.49 -0.64 13.95
N GLY A 256 18.98 -0.69 12.70
CA GLY A 256 20.20 -1.42 12.36
C GLY A 256 20.11 -2.37 11.17
N GLY A 257 18.98 -2.39 10.45
CA GLY A 257 18.80 -3.21 9.24
C GLY A 257 19.81 -2.87 8.13
N TRP A 258 20.31 -1.63 8.11
CA TRP A 258 21.40 -1.23 7.23
C TRP A 258 22.69 -2.02 7.47
N MET A 259 22.97 -2.46 8.70
CA MET A 259 24.15 -3.30 9.00
C MET A 259 24.03 -4.68 8.35
N MET A 260 22.81 -5.24 8.34
CA MET A 260 22.54 -6.50 7.64
C MET A 260 22.67 -6.35 6.13
N TRP A 261 22.22 -5.21 5.60
CA TRP A 261 22.37 -4.86 4.19
C TRP A 261 23.83 -4.78 3.79
N GLU A 262 24.64 -4.00 4.51
CA GLU A 262 26.08 -3.88 4.28
C GLU A 262 26.77 -5.24 4.36
N TRP A 263 26.55 -5.98 5.45
CA TRP A 263 27.11 -7.33 5.62
C TRP A 263 26.79 -8.25 4.43
N TYR A 264 25.54 -8.26 3.96
CA TYR A 264 25.11 -9.10 2.85
C TYR A 264 25.80 -8.73 1.55
N PHE A 265 25.83 -7.44 1.20
CA PHE A 265 26.45 -6.97 -0.04
C PHE A 265 27.98 -7.03 -0.01
N GLU A 266 28.61 -6.80 1.14
CA GLU A 266 30.06 -7.01 1.32
C GLU A 266 30.43 -8.47 1.13
N THR A 267 29.65 -9.39 1.73
CA THR A 267 29.87 -10.83 1.59
C THR A 267 29.65 -11.30 0.15
N LEU A 268 28.64 -10.77 -0.54
CA LEU A 268 28.40 -11.07 -1.96
C LEU A 268 29.46 -10.46 -2.89
N ALA A 269 29.95 -9.26 -2.59
CA ALA A 269 30.94 -8.55 -3.39
C ALA A 269 32.36 -9.12 -3.24
N GLY A 270 32.65 -9.85 -2.16
CA GLY A 270 33.69 -10.88 -2.13
C GLY A 270 35.16 -10.46 -2.35
N PHE A 271 35.53 -9.17 -2.37
CA PHE A 271 36.94 -8.74 -2.42
C PHE A 271 37.21 -7.37 -1.75
N GLY A 272 37.83 -7.39 -0.56
CA GLY A 272 38.75 -6.32 -0.11
C GLY A 272 38.90 -6.16 1.43
N PRO A 273 40.11 -5.90 1.97
CA PRO A 273 41.48 -6.11 1.45
C PRO A 273 42.10 -7.43 1.95
N GLN A 274 42.95 -8.06 1.14
CA GLN A 274 43.95 -8.98 1.70
C GLN A 274 44.88 -8.17 2.60
N GLU A 275 45.15 -8.66 3.81
CA GLU A 275 46.21 -8.11 4.65
C GLU A 275 47.49 -7.95 3.83
N PRO A 276 48.21 -6.81 3.93
CA PRO A 276 49.49 -6.69 3.27
C PRO A 276 50.40 -7.77 3.86
N ALA A 277 50.90 -8.66 3.00
CA ALA A 277 51.92 -9.63 3.36
C ALA A 277 53.07 -8.87 4.05
N LEU A 278 53.34 -9.23 5.31
CA LEU A 278 54.48 -8.71 6.05
C LEU A 278 55.74 -8.91 5.19
N PRO A 279 56.63 -7.91 5.07
CA PRO A 279 57.87 -8.09 4.34
C PRO A 279 58.66 -9.22 5.02
N GLU A 280 58.87 -10.30 4.28
CA GLU A 280 59.75 -11.39 4.67
C GLU A 280 61.16 -10.80 4.78
N ASN A 281 61.61 -10.62 6.01
CA ASN A 281 62.94 -10.11 6.34
C ASN A 281 63.97 -11.11 5.80
N ARG A 282 64.70 -10.71 4.75
CA ARG A 282 65.94 -11.36 4.31
C ARG A 282 67.07 -10.34 4.24
#